data_AF-A0A182EJG3-F1
#
_entry.id   AF-A0A182EJG3-F1
#
_cell.length_a   1.000
_cell.length_b   1.000
_cell.length_c   1.000
_cell.angle_alpha   90.00
_cell.angle_beta   90.00
_cell.angle_gamma   90.00
#
_symmetry.space_group_name_H-M   'P 1'
#
loop_
_entity.id
_entity.type
_entity.pdbx_description
1 polymer ?
#
loop_
_entity_poly.entity_id
_entity_poly.type
_entity_poly.pdbx_seq_one_letter_code
_entity_poly.pdbx_strand_id
1 'polypeptide(L)'
;MKFDSLQNYAYEFYEQLTPYAKIASVGGIIIAFYIPFRYFTARQRKTPIKNDYKQGLVYLYQFPRMKYVPTMSAFCLKMETWLRMADIQYENICSWTVRSLEGTLPFLEYNGKEYPDSALAIRDMTAIFSKETMENHLNNEQKATARAFEAMAENSLGMANTYFRLVEHIDDAIQYLPDNAFGILTPLWKFLFMKMMAFKIKKRMPLFPIGKHSRDEIVNIANDDLKAISSYLGNKHYFTGFKPTRGDIGQIGINA
;
A
#
# COMPACT_ATOMS: atom_id res chain seq x y z
N MET A 1 28.34 -16.20 26.32
CA MET A 1 29.34 -16.13 25.23
C MET A 1 29.30 -14.73 24.64
N LYS A 2 30.37 -13.94 24.85
CA LYS A 2 30.50 -12.57 24.34
C LYS A 2 30.80 -12.63 22.84
N PHE A 3 29.98 -11.95 22.03
CA PHE A 3 30.18 -11.81 20.59
C PHE A 3 31.28 -10.80 20.21
N ASP A 4 31.94 -10.17 21.20
CA ASP A 4 32.95 -9.13 21.01
C ASP A 4 34.24 -9.63 20.33
N SER A 5 34.54 -10.94 20.35
CA SER A 5 35.81 -11.46 19.82
C SER A 5 35.86 -11.60 18.29
N LEU A 6 34.73 -11.85 17.64
CA LEU A 6 34.69 -12.10 16.19
C LEU A 6 34.84 -10.82 15.37
N GLN A 7 34.21 -9.73 15.81
CA GLN A 7 34.38 -8.42 15.17
C GLN A 7 35.81 -7.90 15.30
N ASN A 8 36.39 -8.02 16.50
CA ASN A 8 37.77 -7.58 16.75
C ASN A 8 38.78 -8.41 15.95
N TYR A 9 38.58 -9.73 15.90
CA TYR A 9 39.43 -10.62 15.09
C TYR A 9 39.34 -10.32 13.58
N ALA A 10 38.12 -10.09 13.06
CA ALA A 10 37.94 -9.73 11.65
C ALA A 10 38.58 -8.37 11.31
N TYR A 11 38.53 -7.42 12.25
CA TYR A 11 39.13 -6.10 12.10
C TYR A 11 40.67 -6.17 12.10
N GLU A 12 41.26 -6.87 13.07
CA GLU A 12 42.72 -7.08 13.13
C GLU A 12 43.24 -7.85 11.91
N PHE A 13 42.52 -8.91 11.49
CA PHE A 13 42.86 -9.66 10.28
C PHE A 13 42.80 -8.78 9.03
N TYR A 14 41.78 -7.92 8.91
CA TYR A 14 41.68 -6.98 7.79
C TYR A 14 42.83 -5.96 7.81
N GLU A 15 43.20 -5.42 8.97
CA GLU A 15 44.28 -4.44 9.10
C GLU A 15 45.64 -4.99 8.65
N GLN A 16 45.90 -6.28 8.90
CA GLN A 16 47.13 -6.96 8.50
C GLN A 16 47.24 -7.24 6.99
N LEU A 17 46.17 -7.04 6.21
CA LEU A 17 46.18 -7.25 4.76
C LEU A 17 46.94 -6.14 4.03
N THR A 18 47.67 -6.52 2.97
CA THR A 18 48.28 -5.55 2.05
C THR A 18 47.20 -4.71 1.35
N PRO A 19 47.51 -3.50 0.84
CA PRO A 19 46.53 -2.65 0.17
C PRO A 19 45.77 -3.37 -0.95
N TYR A 20 46.46 -4.21 -1.74
CA TYR A 20 45.84 -5.02 -2.80
C TYR A 20 44.93 -6.12 -2.27
N ALA A 21 45.28 -6.75 -1.14
CA ALA A 21 44.44 -7.77 -0.51
C ALA A 21 43.20 -7.17 0.18
N LYS A 22 43.29 -5.94 0.71
CA LYS A 22 42.13 -5.16 1.18
C LYS A 22 41.16 -4.85 0.04
N ILE A 23 41.67 -4.47 -1.14
CA ILE A 23 40.85 -4.23 -2.34
C ILE A 23 40.21 -5.53 -2.84
N ALA A 24 40.98 -6.62 -2.91
CA ALA A 24 40.50 -7.92 -3.38
C ALA A 24 39.41 -8.52 -2.47
N SER A 25 39.53 -8.37 -1.15
CA SER A 25 38.54 -8.84 -0.18
C SER A 25 37.22 -8.07 -0.29
N VAL A 26 37.27 -6.73 -0.38
CA VAL A 26 36.06 -5.91 -0.59
C VAL A 26 35.43 -6.20 -1.95
N GLY A 27 36.23 -6.29 -3.02
CA GLY A 27 35.76 -6.66 -4.35
C GLY A 27 35.13 -8.06 -4.38
N GLY A 28 35.73 -9.02 -3.69
CA GLY A 28 35.20 -10.38 -3.52
C GLY A 28 33.84 -10.41 -2.80
N ILE A 29 33.66 -9.62 -1.74
CA ILE A 29 32.37 -9.52 -1.04
C ILE A 29 31.31 -8.88 -1.94
N ILE A 30 31.66 -7.82 -2.67
CA ILE A 30 30.75 -7.17 -3.62
C ILE A 30 30.32 -8.17 -4.70
N ILE A 31 31.26 -8.93 -5.29
CA ILE A 31 30.96 -9.89 -6.35
C ILE A 31 30.19 -11.10 -5.82
N ALA A 32 30.54 -11.63 -4.65
CA ALA A 32 29.91 -12.84 -4.10
C ALA A 32 28.54 -12.59 -3.48
N PHE A 33 28.31 -11.40 -2.90
CA PHE A 33 27.08 -11.12 -2.15
C PHE A 33 26.27 -9.97 -2.75
N TYR A 34 26.87 -8.81 -3.00
CA TYR A 34 26.12 -7.65 -3.47
C TYR A 34 25.64 -7.79 -4.91
N ILE A 35 26.46 -8.30 -5.84
CA ILE A 35 26.06 -8.48 -7.24
C ILE A 35 24.93 -9.51 -7.35
N PRO A 36 24.99 -10.71 -6.75
CA PRO A 36 23.87 -11.64 -6.72
C PRO A 36 22.65 -11.04 -6.02
N PHE A 37 22.83 -10.42 -4.84
CA PHE A 37 21.73 -9.77 -4.12
C PHE A 37 21.04 -8.71 -4.97
N ARG A 38 21.79 -7.81 -5.60
CA ARG A 38 21.25 -6.78 -6.50
C ARG A 38 20.64 -7.43 -7.72
N TYR A 39 21.28 -8.43 -8.33
CA TYR A 39 20.75 -9.14 -9.50
C TYR A 39 19.40 -9.81 -9.21
N PHE A 40 19.26 -10.48 -8.07
CA PHE A 40 18.01 -11.11 -7.66
C PHE A 40 16.94 -10.09 -7.22
N THR A 41 17.33 -9.00 -6.57
CA THR A 41 16.40 -7.96 -6.10
C THR A 41 15.96 -6.99 -7.20
N ALA A 42 16.79 -6.75 -8.21
CA ALA A 42 16.49 -5.86 -9.35
C ALA A 42 15.79 -6.59 -10.50
N ARG A 43 15.69 -7.92 -10.46
CA ARG A 43 15.01 -8.70 -11.49
C ARG A 43 13.52 -8.41 -11.42
N GLN A 44 12.96 -7.89 -12.51
CA GLN A 44 11.52 -7.72 -12.60
C GLN A 44 10.85 -9.08 -12.47
N ARG A 45 9.81 -9.13 -11.64
CA ARG A 45 8.99 -10.32 -11.45
C ARG A 45 8.34 -10.69 -12.79
N LYS A 46 8.23 -11.99 -13.06
CA LYS A 46 7.45 -12.47 -14.22
C LYS A 46 5.98 -12.11 -14.02
N THR A 47 5.33 -11.61 -15.08
CA THR A 47 3.89 -11.34 -15.15
C THR A 47 3.27 -12.20 -16.24
N PRO A 48 2.04 -12.71 -16.08
CA PRO A 48 1.14 -12.62 -14.91
C PRO A 48 1.65 -13.36 -13.67
N ILE A 49 1.10 -13.08 -12.48
CA ILE A 49 1.37 -13.88 -11.26
C ILE A 49 0.65 -15.22 -11.37
N LYS A 50 -0.61 -15.17 -11.84
CA LYS A 50 -1.45 -16.34 -11.97
C LYS A 50 -1.22 -16.94 -13.35
N ASN A 51 -0.56 -18.09 -13.40
CA ASN A 51 -0.23 -18.75 -14.67
C ASN A 51 -1.46 -19.44 -15.30
N ASP A 52 -2.43 -19.83 -14.47
CA ASP A 52 -3.68 -20.50 -14.81
C ASP A 52 -4.87 -19.51 -14.79
N TYR A 53 -4.66 -18.29 -15.26
CA TYR A 53 -5.70 -17.27 -15.27
C TYR A 53 -6.83 -17.67 -16.25
N LYS A 54 -8.07 -17.37 -15.86
CA LYS A 54 -9.26 -17.53 -16.71
C LYS A 54 -9.45 -16.26 -17.53
N GLN A 55 -9.65 -16.43 -18.83
CA GLN A 55 -9.95 -15.30 -19.71
C GLN A 55 -11.27 -14.64 -19.28
N GLY A 56 -11.28 -13.30 -19.22
CA GLY A 56 -12.45 -12.53 -18.84
C GLY A 56 -12.68 -12.38 -17.33
N LEU A 57 -11.87 -13.05 -16.48
CA LEU A 57 -11.93 -12.89 -15.03
C LEU A 57 -10.86 -11.89 -14.55
N VAL A 58 -11.27 -10.97 -13.68
CA VAL A 58 -10.34 -10.02 -13.04
C VAL A 58 -9.75 -10.65 -11.78
N TYR A 59 -8.44 -10.56 -11.60
CA TYR A 59 -7.76 -10.96 -10.38
C TYR A 59 -7.35 -9.74 -9.59
N LEU A 60 -7.94 -9.57 -8.40
CA LEU A 60 -7.63 -8.47 -7.47
C LEU A 60 -6.57 -8.93 -6.48
N TYR A 61 -5.39 -8.31 -6.53
CA TYR A 61 -4.34 -8.52 -5.55
C TYR A 61 -4.42 -7.46 -4.45
N GLN A 62 -4.59 -7.89 -3.21
CA GLN A 62 -4.68 -7.00 -2.05
C GLN A 62 -4.19 -7.64 -0.75
N PHE A 63 -4.20 -6.86 0.34
CA PHE A 63 -3.87 -7.38 1.66
C PHE A 63 -4.90 -8.41 2.15
N PRO A 64 -4.49 -9.35 3.02
CA PRO A 64 -5.41 -10.29 3.64
C PRO A 64 -6.54 -9.62 4.41
N ARG A 65 -7.63 -10.37 4.56
CA ARG A 65 -8.80 -9.96 5.33
C ARG A 65 -8.44 -9.71 6.78
N MET A 66 -9.05 -8.69 7.37
CA MET A 66 -8.91 -8.36 8.78
C MET A 66 -10.14 -8.84 9.57
N LYS A 67 -10.09 -8.80 10.90
CA LYS A 67 -11.21 -9.28 11.73
C LYS A 67 -12.51 -8.51 11.52
N TYR A 68 -12.44 -7.19 11.39
CA TYR A 68 -13.64 -6.32 11.35
C TYR A 68 -13.80 -5.55 10.05
N VAL A 69 -12.75 -5.48 9.23
CA VAL A 69 -12.75 -4.74 7.96
C VAL A 69 -12.25 -5.62 6.81
N PRO A 70 -12.70 -5.39 5.57
CA PRO A 70 -12.27 -6.20 4.43
C PRO A 70 -10.76 -6.16 4.17
N THR A 71 -10.08 -5.06 4.49
CA THR A 71 -8.64 -4.85 4.29
C THR A 71 -8.17 -3.66 5.11
N MET A 72 -6.88 -3.60 5.50
CA MET A 72 -6.35 -2.43 6.20
C MET A 72 -6.06 -1.24 5.29
N SER A 73 -5.85 -1.48 4.00
CA SER A 73 -5.44 -0.45 3.05
C SER A 73 -6.65 0.22 2.40
N ALA A 74 -6.72 1.54 2.52
CA ALA A 74 -7.74 2.36 1.89
C ALA A 74 -7.82 2.14 0.38
N PHE A 75 -6.67 2.05 -0.30
CA PHE A 75 -6.61 1.82 -1.73
C PHE A 75 -7.14 0.44 -2.12
N CYS A 76 -6.88 -0.59 -1.31
CA CYS A 76 -7.42 -1.93 -1.51
C CYS A 76 -8.95 -1.93 -1.39
N LEU A 77 -9.47 -1.27 -0.35
CA LEU A 77 -10.91 -1.12 -0.15
C LEU A 77 -11.57 -0.34 -1.29
N LYS A 78 -10.91 0.73 -1.76
CA LYS A 78 -11.34 1.52 -2.92
C LYS A 78 -11.48 0.66 -4.17
N MET A 79 -10.43 -0.09 -4.51
CA MET A 79 -10.42 -0.94 -5.71
C MET A 79 -11.48 -2.04 -5.64
N GLU A 80 -11.60 -2.71 -4.49
CA GLU A 80 -12.62 -3.76 -4.31
C GLU A 80 -14.04 -3.20 -4.39
N THR A 81 -14.28 -2.06 -3.76
CA THR A 81 -15.59 -1.40 -3.78
C THR A 81 -15.96 -0.98 -5.20
N TRP A 82 -15.01 -0.44 -5.97
CA TRP A 82 -15.24 -0.11 -7.38
C TRP A 82 -15.61 -1.33 -8.23
N LEU A 83 -14.88 -2.45 -8.08
CA LEU A 83 -15.20 -3.68 -8.81
C LEU A 83 -16.62 -4.18 -8.51
N ARG A 84 -17.04 -4.14 -7.24
CA ARG A 84 -18.40 -4.50 -6.83
C ARG A 84 -19.45 -3.55 -7.39
N MET A 85 -19.20 -2.25 -7.34
CA MET A 85 -20.12 -1.24 -7.88
C MET A 85 -20.27 -1.32 -9.40
N ALA A 86 -19.19 -1.68 -10.09
CA ALA A 86 -19.18 -1.87 -11.54
C ALA A 86 -19.78 -3.21 -11.98
N ASP A 87 -20.19 -4.07 -11.04
CA ASP A 87 -20.67 -5.44 -11.30
C ASP A 87 -19.68 -6.25 -12.16
N ILE A 88 -18.39 -6.14 -11.84
CA ILE A 88 -17.31 -6.87 -12.51
C ILE A 88 -16.99 -8.10 -11.67
N GLN A 89 -17.02 -9.28 -12.29
CA GLN A 89 -16.61 -10.50 -11.59
C GLN A 89 -15.10 -10.51 -11.35
N TYR A 90 -14.71 -10.75 -10.09
CA TYR A 90 -13.31 -10.79 -9.70
C TYR A 90 -13.02 -11.91 -8.70
N GLU A 91 -11.78 -12.40 -8.74
CA GLU A 91 -11.22 -13.30 -7.73
C GLU A 91 -10.22 -12.53 -6.86
N ASN A 92 -10.30 -12.72 -5.54
CA ASN A 92 -9.47 -12.01 -4.59
C ASN A 92 -8.23 -12.83 -4.22
N ILE A 93 -7.06 -12.32 -4.54
CA ILE A 93 -5.76 -12.93 -4.21
C ILE A 93 -5.11 -12.12 -3.10
N CYS A 94 -5.17 -12.66 -1.89
CA CYS A 94 -4.67 -12.00 -0.69
C CYS A 94 -3.20 -12.33 -0.45
N SER A 95 -2.36 -11.31 -0.26
CA SER A 95 -0.95 -11.50 0.08
C SER A 95 -0.37 -10.33 0.87
N TRP A 96 0.52 -10.64 1.83
CA TRP A 96 1.26 -9.63 2.57
C TRP A 96 2.40 -8.99 1.76
N THR A 97 3.01 -9.78 0.86
CA THR A 97 4.31 -9.46 0.24
C THR A 97 4.23 -9.12 -1.23
N VAL A 98 3.24 -9.64 -1.95
CA VAL A 98 3.08 -9.43 -3.39
C VAL A 98 2.79 -7.95 -3.67
N ARG A 99 3.46 -7.40 -4.68
CA ARG A 99 3.27 -6.03 -5.18
C ARG A 99 3.24 -6.08 -6.71
N SER A 100 2.68 -5.03 -7.30
CA SER A 100 2.74 -4.81 -8.75
C SER A 100 4.19 -4.65 -9.23
N LEU A 101 4.40 -4.63 -10.54
CA LEU A 101 5.68 -4.28 -11.16
C LEU A 101 6.19 -2.88 -10.74
N GLU A 102 5.27 -1.98 -10.40
CA GLU A 102 5.56 -0.64 -9.87
C GLU A 102 5.74 -0.61 -8.35
N GLY A 103 5.58 -1.75 -7.68
CA GLY A 103 5.69 -1.86 -6.23
C GLY A 103 4.43 -1.42 -5.47
N THR A 104 3.32 -1.19 -6.16
CA THR A 104 2.03 -0.75 -5.59
C THR A 104 1.15 -1.93 -5.17
N LEU A 105 0.25 -1.67 -4.21
CA LEU A 105 -0.85 -2.55 -3.83
C LEU A 105 -2.03 -1.66 -3.41
N PRO A 106 -3.25 -1.91 -3.89
CA PRO A 106 -3.67 -3.03 -4.72
C PRO A 106 -3.26 -2.89 -6.19
N PHE A 107 -3.39 -3.97 -6.96
CA PHE A 107 -3.31 -3.98 -8.41
C PHE A 107 -4.20 -5.08 -8.99
N LEU A 108 -4.51 -4.99 -10.29
CA LEU A 108 -5.33 -5.96 -10.99
C LEU A 108 -4.50 -6.76 -12.00
N GLU A 109 -4.95 -7.97 -12.28
CA GLU A 109 -4.51 -8.74 -13.43
C GLU A 109 -5.73 -9.16 -14.24
N TYR A 110 -5.70 -8.89 -15.54
CA TYR A 110 -6.80 -9.17 -16.45
C TYR A 110 -6.24 -9.62 -17.80
N ASN A 111 -6.69 -10.80 -18.27
CA ASN A 111 -6.23 -11.42 -19.52
C ASN A 111 -4.70 -11.47 -19.67
N GLY A 112 -4.01 -11.83 -18.58
CA GLY A 112 -2.54 -11.94 -18.55
C GLY A 112 -1.78 -10.62 -18.48
N LYS A 113 -2.48 -9.47 -18.43
CA LYS A 113 -1.88 -8.14 -18.27
C LYS A 113 -2.10 -7.60 -16.86
N GLU A 114 -1.06 -7.00 -16.30
CA GLU A 114 -1.11 -6.34 -15.00
C GLU A 114 -1.49 -4.85 -15.14
N TYR A 115 -2.29 -4.37 -14.20
CA TYR A 115 -2.73 -2.98 -14.08
C TYR A 115 -2.39 -2.48 -12.67
N PRO A 116 -1.27 -1.76 -12.53
CA PRO A 116 -0.81 -1.23 -11.24
C PRO A 116 -1.68 -0.06 -10.77
N ASP A 117 -1.60 0.21 -9.48
CA ASP A 117 -2.26 1.35 -8.81
C ASP A 117 -3.80 1.36 -8.86
N SER A 118 -4.42 1.82 -7.79
CA SER A 118 -5.89 1.84 -7.70
C SER A 118 -6.54 2.84 -8.66
N ALA A 119 -5.98 4.03 -8.83
CA ALA A 119 -6.55 5.07 -9.68
C ALA A 119 -6.37 4.75 -11.17
N LEU A 120 -5.18 4.24 -11.54
CA LEU A 120 -4.87 3.86 -12.91
C LEU A 120 -5.64 2.61 -13.34
N ALA A 121 -5.66 1.57 -12.50
CA ALA A 121 -6.42 0.36 -12.80
C ALA A 121 -7.93 0.64 -12.94
N ILE A 122 -8.51 1.47 -12.07
CA ILE A 122 -9.94 1.87 -12.21
C ILE A 122 -10.17 2.59 -13.54
N ARG A 123 -9.31 3.52 -13.95
CA ARG A 123 -9.42 4.21 -15.24
C ARG A 123 -9.43 3.22 -16.40
N ASP A 124 -8.43 2.33 -16.43
CA ASP A 124 -8.26 1.39 -17.55
C ASP A 124 -9.38 0.35 -17.59
N MET A 125 -9.78 -0.19 -16.45
CA MET A 125 -10.89 -1.14 -16.37
C MET A 125 -12.24 -0.49 -16.72
N THR A 126 -12.44 0.79 -16.38
CA THR A 126 -13.65 1.53 -16.79
C THR A 126 -13.78 1.54 -18.31
N ALA A 127 -12.68 1.82 -19.03
CA ALA A 127 -12.67 1.81 -20.49
C ALA A 127 -12.83 0.39 -21.07
N ILE A 128 -12.15 -0.61 -20.50
CA ILE A 128 -12.18 -2.00 -20.97
C ILE A 128 -13.57 -2.62 -20.84
N PHE A 129 -14.28 -2.35 -19.74
CA PHE A 129 -15.60 -2.90 -19.47
C PHE A 129 -16.75 -1.95 -19.85
N SER A 130 -16.44 -0.83 -20.53
CA SER A 130 -17.40 0.20 -20.95
C SER A 130 -18.32 0.68 -19.81
N LYS A 131 -17.71 0.98 -18.66
CA LYS A 131 -18.40 1.42 -17.44
C LYS A 131 -18.45 2.94 -17.29
N GLU A 132 -18.23 3.70 -18.37
CA GLU A 132 -18.29 5.18 -18.33
C GLU A 132 -19.68 5.67 -17.89
N THR A 133 -20.72 4.88 -18.18
CA THR A 133 -22.11 5.14 -17.78
C THR A 133 -22.30 5.34 -16.27
N MET A 134 -21.38 4.84 -15.42
CA MET A 134 -21.42 5.06 -13.98
C MET A 134 -21.32 6.55 -13.61
N GLU A 135 -20.62 7.36 -14.41
CA GLU A 135 -20.36 8.78 -14.15
C GLU A 135 -20.94 9.72 -15.21
N ASN A 136 -21.70 9.19 -16.18
CA ASN A 136 -22.31 9.99 -17.26
C ASN A 136 -23.38 10.98 -16.77
N HIS A 137 -23.93 10.76 -15.57
CA HIS A 137 -24.87 11.68 -14.94
C HIS A 137 -24.19 12.91 -14.30
N LEU A 138 -22.85 12.93 -14.25
CA LEU A 138 -22.09 14.03 -13.66
C LEU A 138 -21.71 15.05 -14.71
N ASN A 139 -21.88 16.33 -14.36
CA ASN A 139 -21.34 17.42 -15.15
C ASN A 139 -19.82 17.60 -14.90
N ASN A 140 -19.16 18.44 -15.70
CA ASN A 140 -17.71 18.66 -15.60
C ASN A 140 -17.28 19.26 -14.26
N GLU A 141 -18.10 20.13 -13.68
CA GLU A 141 -17.84 20.72 -12.36
C GLU A 141 -17.84 19.64 -11.28
N GLN A 142 -18.87 18.79 -11.24
CA GLN A 142 -19.00 17.69 -10.29
C GLN A 142 -17.83 16.70 -10.40
N LYS A 143 -17.40 16.38 -11.62
CA LYS A 143 -16.22 15.54 -11.86
C LYS A 143 -14.94 16.18 -11.32
N ALA A 144 -14.74 17.48 -11.58
CA ALA A 144 -13.59 18.22 -11.07
C ALA A 144 -13.59 18.29 -9.53
N THR A 145 -14.75 18.55 -8.92
CA THR A 145 -14.91 18.57 -7.47
C THR A 145 -14.64 17.19 -6.85
N ALA A 146 -15.22 16.12 -7.41
CA ALA A 146 -14.96 14.76 -6.95
C ALA A 146 -13.47 14.42 -7.02
N ARG A 147 -12.78 14.79 -8.10
CA ARG A 147 -11.33 14.60 -8.24
C ARG A 147 -10.53 15.36 -7.18
N ALA A 148 -10.92 16.59 -6.85
CA ALA A 148 -10.25 17.39 -5.82
C ALA A 148 -10.40 16.74 -4.44
N PHE A 149 -11.59 16.30 -4.07
CA PHE A 149 -11.82 15.59 -2.81
C PHE A 149 -11.14 14.23 -2.77
N GLU A 150 -11.13 13.47 -3.87
CA GLU A 150 -10.36 12.22 -3.97
C GLU A 150 -8.86 12.49 -3.73
N ALA A 151 -8.29 13.53 -4.35
CA ALA A 151 -6.89 13.89 -4.17
C ALA A 151 -6.58 14.31 -2.72
N MET A 152 -7.45 15.11 -2.11
CA MET A 152 -7.31 15.54 -0.72
C MET A 152 -7.39 14.35 0.24
N ALA A 153 -8.39 13.48 0.05
CA ALA A 153 -8.57 12.29 0.85
C ALA A 153 -7.33 11.37 0.72
N GLU A 154 -6.89 11.04 -0.49
CA GLU A 154 -5.79 10.08 -0.72
C GLU A 154 -4.42 10.58 -0.26
N ASN A 155 -4.13 11.87 -0.43
CA ASN A 155 -2.80 12.40 -0.16
C ASN A 155 -2.68 13.01 1.22
N SER A 156 -3.62 13.87 1.62
CA SER A 156 -3.55 14.58 2.90
C SER A 156 -4.10 13.71 4.02
N LEU A 157 -5.41 13.44 4.00
CA LEU A 157 -6.10 12.66 5.02
C LEU A 157 -5.56 11.22 5.12
N GLY A 158 -5.25 10.58 3.98
CA GLY A 158 -4.71 9.23 3.92
C GLY A 158 -3.34 9.12 4.58
N MET A 159 -2.49 10.14 4.43
CA MET A 159 -1.19 10.19 5.09
C MET A 159 -1.32 10.50 6.59
N ALA A 160 -2.28 11.35 6.98
CA ALA A 160 -2.58 11.60 8.39
C ALA A 160 -3.10 10.33 9.08
N ASN A 161 -4.04 9.63 8.45
CA ASN A 161 -4.56 8.35 8.92
C ASN A 161 -3.43 7.30 9.04
N THR A 162 -2.52 7.25 8.07
CA THR A 162 -1.35 6.37 8.11
C THR A 162 -0.44 6.67 9.31
N TYR A 163 -0.23 7.96 9.61
CA TYR A 163 0.52 8.37 10.81
C TYR A 163 -0.17 7.86 12.09
N PHE A 164 -1.46 8.16 12.27
CA PHE A 164 -2.17 7.74 13.47
C PHE A 164 -2.21 6.22 13.61
N ARG A 165 -2.58 5.48 12.56
CA ARG A 165 -2.76 4.02 12.64
C ARG A 165 -1.44 3.26 12.77
N LEU A 166 -0.39 3.68 12.08
CA LEU A 166 0.82 2.87 11.91
C LEU A 166 2.06 3.42 12.61
N VAL A 167 2.01 4.67 13.11
CA VAL A 167 3.09 5.28 13.91
C VAL A 167 2.66 5.44 15.37
N GLU A 168 1.46 5.96 15.63
CA GLU A 168 0.99 6.25 17.00
C GLU A 168 0.26 5.05 17.63
N HIS A 169 -0.71 4.46 16.90
CA HIS A 169 -1.62 3.43 17.41
C HIS A 169 -1.36 2.04 16.81
N ILE A 170 -0.09 1.68 16.61
CA ILE A 170 0.27 0.39 16.01
C ILE A 170 -0.20 -0.80 16.86
N ASP A 171 -0.20 -0.66 18.19
CA ASP A 171 -0.62 -1.72 19.11
C ASP A 171 -2.11 -2.04 18.96
N ASP A 172 -2.93 -1.04 18.65
CA ASP A 172 -4.34 -1.23 18.30
C ASP A 172 -4.47 -1.87 16.91
N ALA A 173 -3.67 -1.41 15.94
CA ALA A 173 -3.66 -1.95 14.58
C ALA A 173 -3.28 -3.45 14.54
N ILE A 174 -2.41 -3.90 15.46
CA ILE A 174 -2.08 -5.31 15.65
C ILE A 174 -3.33 -6.11 15.99
N GLN A 175 -4.21 -5.61 16.86
CA GLN A 175 -5.37 -6.38 17.35
C GLN A 175 -6.33 -6.76 16.21
N TYR A 176 -6.42 -5.93 15.17
CA TYR A 176 -7.25 -6.18 14.00
C TYR A 176 -6.78 -7.35 13.13
N LEU A 177 -5.50 -7.74 13.22
CA LEU A 177 -4.97 -8.87 12.44
C LEU A 177 -5.64 -10.18 12.89
N PRO A 178 -6.04 -11.05 11.95
CA PRO A 178 -6.58 -12.37 12.26
C PRO A 178 -5.64 -13.17 13.18
N ASP A 179 -6.20 -14.02 14.03
CA ASP A 179 -5.42 -14.84 14.98
C ASP A 179 -4.62 -15.95 14.28
N ASN A 180 -4.91 -16.19 13.00
CA ASN A 180 -4.21 -17.10 12.11
C ASN A 180 -3.48 -16.38 10.96
N ALA A 181 -3.26 -15.06 11.05
CA ALA A 181 -2.71 -14.25 9.94
C ALA A 181 -1.36 -14.76 9.40
N PHE A 182 -0.58 -15.47 10.23
CA PHE A 182 0.70 -16.11 9.88
C PHE A 182 0.72 -17.60 10.23
N GLY A 183 -0.44 -18.26 10.26
CA GLY A 183 -0.57 -19.68 10.62
C GLY A 183 -0.12 -19.97 12.06
N ILE A 184 0.58 -21.09 12.28
CA ILE A 184 1.06 -21.54 13.61
C ILE A 184 1.99 -20.50 14.26
N LEU A 185 2.68 -19.70 13.44
CA LEU A 185 3.66 -18.71 13.89
C LEU A 185 3.04 -17.34 14.24
N THR A 186 1.71 -17.23 14.20
CA THR A 186 0.98 -15.95 14.37
C THR A 186 1.36 -15.16 15.61
N PRO A 187 1.36 -15.67 16.86
CA PRO A 187 1.60 -14.83 18.03
C PRO A 187 2.98 -14.14 18.01
N LEU A 188 4.03 -14.83 17.55
CA LEU A 188 5.38 -14.26 17.46
C LEU A 188 5.53 -13.31 16.25
N TRP A 189 5.02 -13.73 15.09
CA TRP A 189 5.19 -12.97 13.85
C TRP A 189 4.28 -11.75 13.76
N LYS A 190 3.09 -11.80 14.35
CA LYS A 190 2.14 -10.68 14.38
C LYS A 190 2.76 -9.44 15.02
N PHE A 191 3.41 -9.61 16.17
CA PHE A 191 4.10 -8.53 16.87
C PHE A 191 5.34 -8.05 16.10
N LEU A 192 6.20 -8.97 15.66
CA LEU A 192 7.43 -8.62 14.95
C LEU A 192 7.16 -7.92 13.61
N PHE A 193 6.21 -8.43 12.83
CA PHE A 193 5.85 -7.89 11.52
C PHE A 193 5.31 -6.46 11.63
N MET A 194 4.40 -6.22 12.57
CA MET A 194 3.78 -4.91 12.74
C MET A 194 4.78 -3.88 13.29
N LYS A 195 5.65 -4.26 14.24
CA LYS A 195 6.73 -3.38 14.69
C LYS A 195 7.73 -3.06 13.59
N MET A 196 8.09 -4.05 12.77
CA MET A 196 8.94 -3.80 11.59
C MET A 196 8.25 -2.86 10.59
N MET A 197 6.94 -3.02 10.36
CA MET A 197 6.17 -2.15 9.48
C MET A 197 6.12 -0.71 10.02
N ALA A 198 5.79 -0.53 11.30
CA ALA A 198 5.81 0.76 11.96
C ALA A 198 7.18 1.42 11.91
N PHE A 199 8.26 0.67 12.16
CA PHE A 199 9.62 1.19 12.06
C PHE A 199 9.94 1.67 10.64
N LYS A 200 9.59 0.89 9.62
CA LYS A 200 9.80 1.28 8.21
C LYS A 200 9.00 2.53 7.84
N ILE A 201 7.74 2.60 8.27
CA ILE A 201 6.86 3.75 8.00
C ILE A 201 7.38 4.98 8.73
N LYS A 202 7.68 4.87 10.02
CA LYS A 202 8.26 5.96 10.82
C LYS A 202 9.56 6.50 10.23
N LYS A 203 10.43 5.62 9.71
CA LYS A 203 11.68 6.03 9.04
C LYS A 203 11.44 6.73 7.70
N ARG A 204 10.38 6.36 6.97
CA ARG A 204 10.00 6.99 5.69
C ARG A 204 9.11 8.22 5.86
N MET A 205 8.45 8.37 6.99
CA MET A 205 7.49 9.44 7.27
C MET A 205 8.08 10.85 6.98
N PRO A 206 9.33 11.18 7.35
CA PRO A 206 9.94 12.48 7.04
C PRO A 206 10.15 12.77 5.55
N LEU A 207 10.05 11.76 4.67
CA LEU A 207 10.09 11.95 3.22
C LEU A 207 8.79 12.56 2.67
N PHE A 208 7.70 12.46 3.42
CA PHE A 208 6.42 13.06 3.08
C PHE A 208 6.25 14.40 3.81
N PRO A 209 5.58 15.39 3.20
CA PRO A 209 5.34 16.68 3.84
C PRO A 209 4.70 16.54 5.23
N ILE A 210 3.69 15.67 5.36
CA ILE A 210 2.97 15.49 6.63
C ILE A 210 3.87 15.02 7.77
N GLY A 211 4.89 14.22 7.45
CA GLY A 211 5.78 13.63 8.43
C GLY A 211 6.79 14.60 9.04
N LYS A 212 6.84 15.84 8.55
CA LYS A 212 7.67 16.92 9.10
C LYS A 212 6.93 17.78 10.13
N HIS A 213 5.60 17.67 10.17
CA HIS A 213 4.77 18.43 11.08
C HIS A 213 4.73 17.80 12.47
N SER A 214 4.44 18.63 13.47
CA SER A 214 4.12 18.18 14.83
C SER A 214 2.83 17.36 14.84
N ARG A 215 2.65 16.53 15.88
CA ARG A 215 1.43 15.73 16.03
C ARG A 215 0.16 16.60 15.99
N ASP A 216 0.17 17.74 16.68
CA ASP A 216 -1.01 18.62 16.76
C ASP A 216 -1.33 19.27 15.41
N GLU A 217 -0.32 19.63 14.62
CA GLU A 217 -0.51 20.08 13.23
C GLU A 217 -1.11 18.97 12.35
N ILE A 218 -0.66 17.72 12.49
CA ILE A 218 -1.23 16.58 11.74
C ILE A 218 -2.69 16.37 12.12
N VAL A 219 -3.03 16.48 13.42
CA VAL A 219 -4.42 16.41 13.91
C VAL A 219 -5.26 17.54 13.30
N ASN A 220 -4.75 18.76 13.27
CA ASN A 220 -5.46 19.90 12.70
C ASN A 220 -5.69 19.75 11.19
N ILE A 221 -4.67 19.30 10.44
CA ILE A 221 -4.80 19.00 9.01
C ILE A 221 -5.89 17.95 8.77
N ALA A 222 -5.86 16.84 9.50
CA ALA A 222 -6.87 15.80 9.37
C ALA A 222 -8.28 16.30 9.71
N ASN A 223 -8.40 17.11 10.77
CA ASN A 223 -9.67 17.72 11.17
C ASN A 223 -10.20 18.67 10.11
N ASP A 224 -9.34 19.48 9.48
CA ASP A 224 -9.76 20.43 8.44
C ASP A 224 -10.17 19.70 7.16
N ASP A 225 -9.45 18.65 6.77
CA ASP A 225 -9.85 17.76 5.65
C ASP A 225 -11.20 17.10 5.92
N LEU A 226 -11.41 16.54 7.12
CA LEU A 226 -12.67 15.93 7.52
C LEU A 226 -13.82 16.94 7.56
N LYS A 227 -13.58 18.16 8.06
CA LYS A 227 -14.56 19.25 8.05
C LYS A 227 -14.90 19.67 6.63
N ALA A 228 -13.94 19.77 5.73
CA ALA A 228 -14.17 20.12 4.33
C ALA A 228 -15.03 19.04 3.64
N ILE A 229 -14.71 17.75 3.85
CA ILE A 229 -15.49 16.61 3.37
C ILE A 229 -16.91 16.67 3.93
N SER A 230 -17.04 16.82 5.25
CA SER A 230 -18.34 16.85 5.94
C SER A 230 -19.21 18.03 5.50
N SER A 231 -18.61 19.22 5.34
CA SER A 231 -19.33 20.42 4.93
C SER A 231 -19.80 20.33 3.49
N TYR A 232 -18.97 19.76 2.61
CA TYR A 232 -19.36 19.57 1.21
C TYR A 232 -20.42 18.48 1.04
N LEU A 233 -20.33 17.38 1.80
CA LEU A 233 -21.35 16.33 1.82
C LEU A 233 -22.68 16.90 2.33
N GLY A 234 -22.66 17.64 3.44
CA GLY A 234 -23.84 18.26 4.03
C GLY A 234 -24.98 17.26 4.19
N ASN A 235 -26.14 17.53 3.58
CA ASN A 235 -27.32 16.66 3.60
C ASN A 235 -27.42 15.75 2.36
N LYS A 236 -26.40 15.69 1.50
CA LYS A 236 -26.41 14.84 0.30
C LYS A 236 -26.26 13.37 0.71
N HIS A 237 -26.93 12.47 0.00
CA HIS A 237 -26.76 11.03 0.21
C HIS A 237 -25.37 10.53 -0.23
N TYR A 238 -24.80 11.14 -1.27
CA TYR A 238 -23.48 10.87 -1.82
C TYR A 238 -22.78 12.18 -2.22
N PHE A 239 -21.46 12.15 -2.43
CA PHE A 239 -20.65 13.32 -2.78
C PHE A 239 -21.18 14.09 -4.00
N THR A 240 -21.73 13.36 -4.96
CA THR A 240 -22.29 13.93 -6.19
C THR A 240 -23.83 13.91 -6.22
N GLY A 241 -24.48 13.64 -5.08
CA GLY A 241 -25.93 13.68 -4.93
C GLY A 241 -26.55 12.31 -4.67
N PHE A 242 -27.02 11.63 -5.71
CA PHE A 242 -27.96 10.50 -5.58
C PHE A 242 -27.37 9.11 -5.83
N LYS A 243 -26.21 9.00 -6.47
CA LYS A 243 -25.55 7.71 -6.74
C LYS A 243 -24.12 7.74 -6.24
N PRO A 244 -23.60 6.63 -5.68
CA PRO A 244 -22.20 6.53 -5.31
C PRO A 244 -21.33 6.60 -6.56
N THR A 245 -20.29 7.43 -6.49
CA THR A 245 -19.30 7.64 -7.56
C THR A 245 -17.91 7.30 -7.07
N ARG A 246 -16.92 7.36 -7.96
CA ARG A 246 -15.51 7.17 -7.58
C ARG A 246 -15.06 8.09 -6.43
N GLY A 247 -15.62 9.29 -6.32
CA GLY A 247 -15.36 10.21 -5.21
C GLY A 247 -15.79 9.65 -3.85
N ASP A 248 -16.95 8.98 -3.78
CA ASP A 248 -17.43 8.31 -2.56
C ASP A 248 -16.56 7.12 -2.18
N ILE A 249 -16.14 6.34 -3.20
CA ILE A 249 -15.29 5.16 -3.02
C ILE A 249 -13.93 5.53 -2.41
N GLY A 250 -13.31 6.62 -2.88
CA GLY A 250 -12.04 7.10 -2.34
C GLY A 250 -12.11 7.48 -0.85
N GLN A 251 -13.26 7.97 -0.40
CA GLN A 251 -13.46 8.39 0.99
C GLN A 251 -13.82 7.25 1.92
N ILE A 252 -14.66 6.30 1.48
CA ILE A 252 -14.97 5.08 2.23
C ILE A 252 -13.68 4.31 2.54
N GLY A 253 -12.73 4.29 1.60
CA GLY A 253 -11.42 3.69 1.82
C GLY A 253 -10.65 4.27 3.00
N ILE A 254 -10.72 5.60 3.18
CA ILE A 254 -9.81 6.35 4.06
C ILE A 254 -10.42 6.58 5.44
N ASN A 255 -11.75 6.64 5.52
CA ASN A 255 -12.52 6.83 6.75
C ASN A 255 -12.88 5.51 7.48
N ALA A 256 -12.56 4.34 6.90
CA ALA A 256 -12.77 3.02 7.48
C ALA A 256 -11.56 2.54 8.30
#